data_AF-A0A345VMY9-F1
#
_entry.id   AF-A0A345VMY9-F1
#
_cell.length_a   1.000
_cell.length_b   1.000
_cell.length_c   1.000
_cell.angle_alpha   90.00
_cell.angle_beta   90.00
_cell.angle_gamma   90.00
#
_symmetry.space_group_name_H-M   'P 1'
#
loop_
_entity.id
_entity.type
_entity.pdbx_description
1 polymer ?
#
loop_
_entity_poly.entity_id
_entity_poly.type
_entity_poly.pdbx_seq_one_letter_code
_entity_poly.pdbx_strand_id
1 'polypeptide(L)'
;MSKFLTVKDFDLTQIGRCFEVQEVRDYVDRDTGEILGHYYDCKILDGDHKKKWVTVRVDHYSREVTNDDIVSFEQIIVSFSGLELSSIQPRRQEGLRVFYSANEMIVEKFVSEV
;
A
#
# COMPACT_ATOMS: atom_id res chain seq x y z
N MET A 1 2.52 -19.97 3.10
CA MET A 1 1.80 -19.19 2.06
C MET A 1 2.69 -18.03 1.64
N SER A 2 2.78 -17.74 0.34
CA SER A 2 3.51 -16.56 -0.15
C SER A 2 2.85 -15.31 0.42
N LYS A 3 3.65 -14.39 0.98
CA LYS A 3 3.18 -13.05 1.38
C LYS A 3 2.92 -12.16 0.16
N PHE A 4 3.43 -12.52 -1.00
CA PHE A 4 3.32 -11.71 -2.22
C PHE A 4 2.45 -12.41 -3.27
N LEU A 5 1.97 -11.60 -4.21
CA LEU A 5 1.23 -12.06 -5.38
C LEU A 5 2.11 -12.93 -6.28
N THR A 6 1.50 -13.81 -7.05
CA THR A 6 2.16 -14.74 -7.96
C THR A 6 1.59 -14.59 -9.36
N VAL A 7 2.29 -15.11 -10.38
CA VAL A 7 1.85 -15.06 -11.79
C VAL A 7 0.48 -15.72 -12.00
N LYS A 8 0.04 -16.60 -11.10
CA LYS A 8 -1.28 -17.26 -11.16
C LYS A 8 -2.44 -16.37 -10.69
N ASP A 9 -2.14 -15.21 -10.11
CA ASP A 9 -3.14 -14.22 -9.70
C ASP A 9 -3.55 -13.41 -10.94
N PHE A 10 -4.54 -13.94 -11.67
CA PHE A 10 -4.96 -13.44 -12.99
C PHE A 10 -5.60 -12.05 -12.95
N ASP A 11 -6.36 -11.74 -11.89
CA ASP A 11 -7.01 -10.44 -11.73
C ASP A 11 -6.37 -9.66 -10.57
N LEU A 12 -5.61 -8.64 -10.94
CA LEU A 12 -4.96 -7.69 -10.04
C LEU A 12 -5.68 -6.34 -10.04
N THR A 13 -6.83 -6.21 -10.68
CA THR A 13 -7.61 -4.97 -10.70
C THR A 13 -8.60 -4.88 -9.53
N GLN A 14 -8.93 -6.02 -8.91
CA GLN A 14 -9.88 -6.10 -7.79
C GLN A 14 -9.26 -6.77 -6.57
N ILE A 15 -8.21 -6.16 -6.02
CA ILE A 15 -7.46 -6.74 -4.90
C ILE A 15 -8.07 -6.55 -3.51
N GLY A 16 -9.21 -5.85 -3.42
CA GLY A 16 -9.86 -5.50 -2.16
C GLY A 16 -9.99 -3.99 -1.98
N ARG A 17 -10.60 -3.58 -0.86
CA ARG A 17 -10.83 -2.17 -0.51
C ARG A 17 -10.15 -1.77 0.80
N CYS A 18 -9.86 -2.74 1.67
CA CYS A 18 -9.31 -2.48 2.99
C CYS A 18 -7.86 -2.96 3.09
N PHE A 19 -7.01 -2.07 3.57
CA PHE A 19 -5.57 -2.28 3.63
C PHE A 19 -5.06 -1.95 5.02
N GLU A 20 -4.10 -2.72 5.51
CA GLU A 20 -3.33 -2.39 6.69
C GLU A 20 -2.02 -1.75 6.25
N VAL A 21 -1.76 -0.51 6.67
CA VAL A 21 -0.50 0.18 6.36
C VAL A 21 0.61 -0.38 7.26
N GLN A 22 1.78 -0.62 6.68
CA GLN A 22 2.93 -1.23 7.36
C GLN A 22 4.17 -0.34 7.30
N GLU A 23 4.29 0.49 6.27
CA GLU A 23 5.39 1.43 6.11
C GLU A 23 4.98 2.57 5.19
N VAL A 24 5.43 3.79 5.50
CA VAL A 24 5.33 4.97 4.62
C VAL A 24 6.72 5.41 4.20
N ARG A 25 6.90 5.64 2.90
CA ARG A 25 8.12 6.20 2.32
C ARG A 25 7.79 7.39 1.43
N ASP A 26 8.64 8.41 1.46
CA ASP A 26 8.44 9.58 0.59
C ASP A 26 8.72 9.23 -0.87
N TYR A 27 7.84 9.68 -1.76
CA TYR A 27 8.10 9.70 -3.19
C TYR A 27 8.76 11.03 -3.51
N VAL A 28 10.06 10.99 -3.77
CA VAL A 28 10.89 12.19 -3.94
C VAL A 28 11.34 12.33 -5.38
N ASP A 29 11.25 13.54 -5.91
CA ASP A 29 11.85 13.92 -7.17
C ASP A 29 13.37 13.81 -7.08
N ARG A 30 14.00 13.12 -8.04
CA ARG A 30 15.42 12.78 -7.96
C ARG A 30 16.35 13.97 -8.16
N ASP A 31 15.90 14.98 -8.89
CA ASP A 31 16.73 16.10 -9.30
C ASP A 31 16.60 17.26 -8.32
N THR A 32 15.38 17.53 -7.87
CA THR A 32 15.05 18.65 -6.98
C THR A 32 15.00 18.28 -5.50
N GLY A 33 14.79 17.00 -5.17
CA GLY A 33 14.57 16.55 -3.80
C GLY A 33 13.18 16.89 -3.25
N GLU A 34 12.28 17.41 -4.09
CA GLU A 34 10.91 17.73 -3.70
C GLU A 34 10.10 16.46 -3.42
N ILE A 35 9.29 16.48 -2.35
CA ILE A 35 8.38 15.38 -2.05
C ILE A 35 7.17 15.50 -2.98
N LEU A 36 7.07 14.58 -3.93
CA LEU A 36 5.99 14.47 -4.90
C LEU A 36 4.78 13.70 -4.38
N GLY A 37 4.92 12.99 -3.26
CA GLY A 37 3.87 12.18 -2.64
C GLY A 37 4.44 11.11 -1.71
N HIS A 38 3.72 10.00 -1.54
CA HIS A 38 4.14 8.91 -0.65
C HIS A 38 3.85 7.52 -1.24
N TYR A 39 4.71 6.57 -0.91
CA TYR A 39 4.49 5.13 -1.08
C TYR A 39 4.07 4.51 0.23
N TYR A 40 2.99 3.73 0.20
CA TYR A 40 2.46 2.96 1.30
C TYR A 40 2.67 1.48 1.01
N ASP A 41 3.42 0.78 1.84
CA ASP A 41 3.42 -0.69 1.82
C ASP A 41 2.26 -1.18 2.67
N CYS A 42 1.41 -1.99 2.03
CA CYS A 42 0.13 -2.37 2.57
C CYS A 42 -0.07 -3.88 2.52
N LYS A 43 -0.73 -4.40 3.55
CA LYS A 43 -1.27 -5.75 3.58
C LYS A 43 -2.77 -5.72 3.31
N ILE A 44 -3.22 -6.53 2.36
CA ILE A 44 -4.63 -6.62 1.98
C ILE A 44 -5.43 -7.30 3.10
N LEU A 45 -6.57 -6.71 3.50
CA LEU A 45 -7.42 -7.22 4.59
C LEU A 45 -8.70 -7.91 4.13
N ASP A 46 -9.09 -7.74 2.87
CA ASP A 46 -10.31 -8.28 2.27
C ASP A 46 -10.08 -8.84 0.84
N GLY A 47 -11.15 -9.37 0.24
CA GLY A 47 -11.10 -9.95 -1.11
C GLY A 47 -10.26 -11.24 -1.24
N ASP A 48 -10.06 -11.65 -2.49
CA ASP A 48 -9.40 -12.92 -2.85
C ASP A 48 -7.89 -12.92 -2.58
N HIS A 49 -7.32 -11.73 -2.39
CA HIS A 49 -5.89 -11.52 -2.19
C HIS A 49 -5.53 -11.16 -0.75
N LYS A 50 -6.45 -11.40 0.20
CA LYS A 50 -6.24 -11.15 1.63
C LYS A 50 -4.92 -11.74 2.15
N LYS A 51 -4.25 -10.98 3.02
CA LYS A 51 -2.92 -11.24 3.60
C LYS A 51 -1.74 -11.09 2.64
N LYS A 52 -1.97 -10.78 1.36
CA LYS A 52 -0.89 -10.46 0.42
C LYS A 52 -0.47 -9.00 0.54
N TRP A 53 0.75 -8.72 0.08
CA TRP A 53 1.38 -7.41 0.18
C TRP A 53 1.41 -6.69 -1.16
N VAL A 54 1.15 -5.38 -1.12
CA VAL A 54 1.17 -4.47 -2.27
C VAL A 54 1.79 -3.14 -1.86
N THR A 55 2.25 -2.37 -2.85
CA THR A 55 2.71 -0.99 -2.63
C THR A 55 1.76 -0.06 -3.35
N VAL A 56 1.24 0.97 -2.68
CA VAL A 56 0.37 2.00 -3.27
C VAL A 56 1.09 3.33 -3.26
N ARG A 57 1.15 4.01 -4.40
CA ARG A 57 1.64 5.39 -4.51
C ARG A 57 0.45 6.33 -4.49
N VAL A 58 0.48 7.33 -3.61
CA VAL A 58 -0.43 8.47 -3.66
C VAL A 58 0.40 9.68 -4.06
N ASP A 59 -0.01 10.30 -5.16
CA ASP A 59 0.63 11.50 -5.68
C ASP A 59 0.14 12.73 -4.90
N HIS A 60 0.97 13.77 -4.87
CA HIS A 60 0.84 14.96 -4.05
C HIS A 60 1.06 14.71 -2.55
N TYR A 61 1.58 15.74 -1.86
CA TYR A 61 1.86 15.65 -0.44
C TYR A 61 0.55 15.63 0.37
N SER A 62 0.17 14.43 0.79
CA SER A 62 -0.94 14.15 1.70
C SER A 62 -0.45 13.17 2.76
N ARG A 63 0.05 13.71 3.88
CA ARG A 63 0.61 12.88 4.96
C ARG A 63 -0.41 12.67 6.08
N GLU A 64 -1.42 11.84 5.82
CA GLU A 64 -2.42 11.47 6.84
C GLU A 64 -1.90 10.45 7.85
N VAL A 65 -0.93 9.60 7.46
CA VAL A 65 -0.34 8.56 8.30
C VAL A 65 1.18 8.66 8.23
N THR A 66 1.83 8.56 9.39
CA THR A 66 3.29 8.55 9.53
C THR A 66 3.79 7.20 10.04
N ASN A 67 5.10 6.95 9.95
CA ASN A 67 5.70 5.77 10.55
C ASN A 67 5.59 5.77 12.09
N ASP A 68 5.55 6.94 12.72
CA ASP A 68 5.35 7.05 14.18
C ASP A 68 3.93 6.61 14.57
N ASP A 69 2.93 6.94 13.74
CA ASP A 69 1.56 6.42 13.92
C ASP A 69 1.55 4.90 13.78
N ILE A 70 2.19 4.35 12.75
CA ILE A 70 2.24 2.90 12.51
C ILE A 70 2.86 2.15 13.70
N VAL A 71 3.85 2.74 14.37
CA VAL A 71 4.46 2.17 15.59
C VAL A 71 3.54 2.34 16.81
N SER A 72 2.75 3.41 16.85
CA SER A 72 1.90 3.76 18.00
C SER A 72 0.56 2.99 18.03
N PHE A 73 0.11 2.48 16.89
CA PHE A 73 -1.14 1.72 16.76
C PHE A 73 -0.88 0.26 16.44
N GLU A 74 -1.70 -0.65 16.96
CA GLU A 74 -1.63 -2.08 16.63
C GLU A 74 -1.93 -2.29 15.14
N GLN A 75 -2.90 -1.53 14.62
CA GLN A 75 -3.28 -1.60 13.22
C GLN A 75 -3.83 -0.25 12.74
N ILE A 76 -3.42 0.16 11.53
CA ILE A 76 -4.03 1.29 10.82
C ILE A 76 -4.68 0.75 9.56
N ILE A 77 -6.01 0.82 9.50
CA ILE A 77 -6.82 0.38 8.38
C ILE A 77 -7.12 1.57 7.48
N VAL A 78 -6.81 1.44 6.20
CA VAL A 78 -7.02 2.48 5.18
C VAL A 78 -7.75 1.91 3.97
N SER A 79 -8.35 2.81 3.21
CA SER A 79 -8.83 2.57 1.84
C SER A 79 -8.16 3.58 0.88
N PHE A 80 -8.26 3.30 -0.42
CA PHE A 80 -7.66 4.15 -1.46
C PHE A 80 -8.71 4.49 -2.53
N SER A 81 -8.76 5.75 -2.94
CA SER A 81 -9.64 6.20 -4.01
C SER A 81 -8.93 6.16 -5.37
N GLY A 82 -9.63 5.69 -6.40
CA GLY A 82 -9.06 5.59 -7.76
C GLY A 82 -7.85 4.67 -7.86
N LEU A 83 -7.87 3.53 -7.14
CA LEU A 83 -6.77 2.57 -7.16
C LEU A 83 -6.61 1.93 -8.55
N GLU A 84 -5.44 2.11 -9.15
CA GLU A 84 -5.11 1.59 -10.48
C GLU A 84 -3.79 0.82 -10.46
N LEU A 85 -3.73 -0.27 -11.23
CA LEU A 85 -2.51 -1.05 -11.37
C LEU A 85 -1.46 -0.23 -12.13
N SER A 86 -0.35 0.09 -11.47
CA SER A 86 0.72 0.90 -12.05
C SER A 86 1.82 0.05 -12.66
N SER A 87 2.37 -0.90 -11.89
CA SER A 87 3.42 -1.78 -12.40
C SER A 87 3.51 -3.09 -11.61
N ILE A 88 4.09 -4.11 -12.25
CA ILE A 88 4.37 -5.40 -11.64
C ILE A 88 5.86 -5.65 -11.78
N GLN A 89 6.54 -5.88 -10.66
CA GLN A 89 7.96 -6.17 -10.65
C GLN A 89 8.22 -7.58 -10.10
N PRO A 90 8.91 -8.45 -10.85
CA PRO A 90 9.30 -9.75 -10.34
C PRO A 90 10.38 -9.57 -9.27
N ARG A 91 10.16 -10.13 -8.07
CA ARG A 91 11.21 -10.29 -7.08
C ARG A 91 11.70 -11.73 -7.10
N ARG A 92 13.03 -11.90 -7.24
CA ARG A 92 13.67 -13.21 -7.17
C ARG A 92 13.27 -13.87 -5.84
N GLN A 93 12.73 -15.08 -5.90
CA GLN A 93 12.32 -15.91 -4.75
C GLN A 93 11.12 -15.40 -3.92
N GLU A 94 10.61 -14.18 -4.15
CA GLU A 94 9.51 -13.62 -3.35
C GLU A 94 8.19 -13.52 -4.12
N GLY A 95 8.17 -13.66 -5.44
CA GLY A 95 6.96 -13.55 -6.26
C GLY A 95 6.88 -12.21 -6.98
N LEU A 96 5.68 -11.64 -7.06
CA LEU A 96 5.41 -10.35 -7.70
C LEU A 96 5.24 -9.26 -6.64
N ARG A 97 6.04 -8.20 -6.74
CA ARG A 97 5.73 -6.93 -6.09
C ARG A 97 4.84 -6.13 -7.02
N VAL A 98 3.63 -5.85 -6.56
CA VAL A 98 2.63 -5.14 -7.35
C VAL A 98 2.49 -3.73 -6.80
N PHE A 99 2.59 -2.77 -7.72
CA PHE A 99 2.48 -1.35 -7.45
C PHE A 99 1.17 -0.83 -8.00
N TYR A 100 0.46 -0.07 -7.18
CA TYR A 100 -0.73 0.67 -7.55
C TYR A 100 -0.46 2.16 -7.43
N SER A 101 -1.23 2.95 -8.17
CA SER A 101 -1.41 4.38 -7.93
C SER A 101 -2.82 4.63 -7.42
N ALA A 102 -2.98 5.63 -6.56
CA ALA A 102 -4.27 6.10 -6.07
C ALA A 102 -4.28 7.62 -6.02
N ASN A 103 -5.48 8.20 -6.04
CA ASN A 103 -5.65 9.65 -5.94
C ASN A 103 -5.52 10.13 -4.49
N GLU A 104 -6.01 9.32 -3.55
CA GLU A 104 -6.09 9.66 -2.13
C GLU A 104 -6.05 8.39 -1.29
N MET A 105 -5.46 8.50 -0.11
CA MET A 105 -5.58 7.51 0.97
C MET A 105 -6.59 8.03 1.97
N ILE A 106 -7.47 7.16 2.45
CA ILE A 106 -8.49 7.49 3.46
C ILE A 106 -8.24 6.60 4.67
N VAL A 107 -8.03 7.20 5.84
CA VAL A 107 -7.92 6.44 7.10
C VAL A 107 -9.31 6.02 7.59
N GLU A 108 -9.58 4.71 7.58
CA GLU A 108 -10.86 4.14 8.01
C GLU A 108 -10.88 3.92 9.53
N LYS A 109 -9.75 3.44 10.09
CA LYS A 109 -9.69 3.10 11.51
C LYS A 109 -8.25 3.04 12.05
N PHE A 110 -8.05 3.61 13.23
CA PHE A 110 -6.93 3.31 14.11
C PHE A 110 -7.35 2.24 15.13
N VAL A 111 -6.56 1.18 15.27
CA VAL A 111 -6.75 0.11 16.25
C VAL A 111 -5.65 0.23 17.30
N SER A 112 -6.05 0.44 18.55
CA SER A 112 -5.17 0.45 19.72
C SER A 112 -5.44 -0.79 20.56
N GLU A 113 -4.42 -1.26 21.29
CA GLU A 113 -4.62 -2.29 22.33
C GLU A 113 -5.58 -1.75 23.40
N VAL A 114 -6.51 -2.60 23.86
CA VAL A 114 -7.52 -2.32 24.90
C VAL A 114 -6.90 -2.41 26.29
#